data_AF-A0A212S064-F1
#
_entry.id   AF-A0A212S064-F1
#
_cell.length_a   1.000
_cell.length_b   1.000
_cell.length_c   1.000
_cell.angle_alpha   90.00
_cell.angle_beta   90.00
_cell.angle_gamma   90.00
#
_symmetry.space_group_name_H-M   'P 1'
#
loop_
_entity.id
_entity.type
_entity.pdbx_description
1 polymer ?
#
loop_
_entity_poly.entity_id
_entity_poly.type
_entity_poly.pdbx_seq_one_letter_code
_entity_poly.pdbx_strand_id
1 'polypeptide(L)'
;MKISTKLLAVPALALALGGATLPALAQEAPGAPPMHGPSPAVMEHLREGRIAFIEKSLALTPEQQPYWQKVADLLRSEPMRPERPAFKNGEHPELSTMLADRSQHMAARAAAQAKLAEALKPLEASLSPEQKDTLRAAFFVSSPGGEHGPGPGPGPMPGMPEHG
;
A
#
# COMPACT_ATOMS: atom_id res chain seq x y z
N MET A 1 -34.35 35.91 14.28
CA MET A 1 -33.46 36.60 15.24
C MET A 1 -33.18 35.71 16.43
N LYS A 2 -31.92 35.27 16.58
CA LYS A 2 -31.11 35.21 17.81
C LYS A 2 -29.97 34.23 17.59
N ILE A 3 -28.79 34.82 17.56
CA ILE A 3 -27.48 34.26 17.24
C ILE A 3 -26.94 33.67 18.55
N SER A 4 -26.20 32.56 18.52
CA SER A 4 -25.22 32.26 19.58
C SER A 4 -24.09 31.41 19.03
N THR A 5 -23.09 32.14 18.53
CA THR A 5 -21.71 31.74 18.37
C THR A 5 -21.14 31.30 19.72
N LYS A 6 -20.56 30.10 19.81
CA LYS A 6 -19.58 29.76 20.83
C LYS A 6 -18.24 29.46 20.15
N LEU A 7 -17.32 30.39 20.34
CA LEU A 7 -15.90 30.33 20.02
C LEU A 7 -15.15 29.70 21.21
N LEU A 8 -13.99 29.11 20.91
CA LEU A 8 -12.87 28.73 21.80
C LEU A 8 -13.09 27.43 22.60
N ALA A 9 -12.13 26.52 22.76
CA ALA A 9 -10.67 26.66 22.68
C ALA A 9 -10.01 25.32 22.28
N VAL A 10 -8.93 25.43 21.52
CA VAL A 10 -7.96 24.34 21.28
C VAL A 10 -7.00 24.33 22.47
N PRO A 11 -6.82 23.23 23.21
CA PRO A 11 -5.70 23.12 24.12
C PRO A 11 -4.50 22.58 23.34
N ALA A 12 -3.56 23.45 23.01
CA ALA A 12 -2.20 23.06 22.67
C ALA A 12 -1.52 22.59 23.96
N LEU A 13 -1.31 21.28 24.10
CA LEU A 13 -0.51 20.72 25.18
C LEU A 13 0.91 20.50 24.67
N ALA A 14 1.74 21.54 24.79
CA ALA A 14 3.19 21.43 24.67
C ALA A 14 3.75 20.89 25.99
N LEU A 15 4.10 19.61 26.04
CA LEU A 15 4.93 19.03 27.09
C LEU A 15 6.33 18.82 26.53
N ALA A 16 7.19 19.79 26.80
CA ALA A 16 8.64 19.64 26.72
C ALA A 16 9.11 18.93 27.99
N LEU A 17 9.60 17.70 27.86
CA LEU A 17 10.37 17.02 28.90
C LEU A 17 11.53 16.25 28.27
N GLY A 18 12.75 16.65 28.65
CA GLY A 18 13.83 15.74 28.98
C GLY A 18 14.66 15.20 27.82
N GLY A 19 15.72 15.93 27.47
CA GLY A 19 16.90 15.33 26.88
C GLY A 19 17.57 14.39 27.89
N ALA A 20 17.65 13.12 27.54
CA ALA A 20 18.58 12.16 28.13
C ALA A 20 19.19 11.36 26.97
N THR A 21 20.33 11.83 26.46
CA THR A 21 21.15 11.07 25.51
C THR A 21 21.86 9.96 26.27
N LEU A 22 21.30 8.75 26.24
CA LEU A 22 22.02 7.53 26.59
C LEU A 22 22.61 6.93 25.30
N PRO A 23 23.93 6.91 25.10
CA PRO A 23 24.54 6.06 24.09
C PRO A 23 24.64 4.66 24.70
N ALA A 24 23.61 3.84 24.51
CA ALA A 24 23.62 2.47 25.01
C ALA A 24 23.01 1.51 23.98
N LEU A 25 23.94 0.80 23.34
CA LEU A 25 23.79 -0.51 22.70
C LEU A 25 23.15 -0.53 21.31
N ALA A 26 23.95 -0.12 20.31
CA ALA A 26 24.05 -0.89 19.08
C ALA A 26 24.70 -2.25 19.41
N GLN A 27 23.96 -3.09 20.14
CA GLN A 27 24.25 -4.50 20.24
C GLN A 27 23.38 -5.14 19.15
N GLU A 28 23.98 -5.52 18.03
CA GLU A 28 23.34 -6.46 17.12
C GLU A 28 22.98 -7.69 17.96
N ALA A 29 21.69 -7.85 18.25
CA ALA A 29 21.20 -9.01 18.96
C ALA A 29 21.48 -10.23 18.08
N PRO A 30 22.31 -11.19 18.52
CA PRO A 30 22.49 -12.43 17.78
C PRO A 30 21.16 -13.18 17.84
N GLY A 31 20.55 -13.42 16.68
CA GLY A 31 19.29 -14.17 16.57
C GLY A 31 18.04 -13.35 16.33
N ALA A 32 18.12 -12.22 15.61
CA ALA A 32 16.91 -11.65 15.00
C ALA A 32 16.18 -12.75 14.22
N PRO A 33 14.93 -13.12 14.58
CA PRO A 33 14.21 -14.19 13.90
C PRO A 33 14.07 -13.82 12.42
N PRO A 34 14.11 -14.81 11.50
CA PRO A 34 13.95 -14.53 10.09
C PRO A 34 12.63 -13.78 9.90
N MET A 35 12.71 -12.54 9.40
CA MET A 35 11.55 -11.70 9.06
C MET A 35 10.74 -12.40 7.97
N HIS A 36 9.84 -13.30 8.39
CA HIS A 36 8.86 -13.89 7.50
C HIS A 36 7.86 -12.81 7.13
N GLY A 37 7.60 -12.68 5.82
CA GLY A 37 6.50 -11.85 5.37
C GLY A 37 5.17 -12.29 5.99
N PRO A 38 4.13 -11.44 5.90
CA PRO A 38 2.79 -11.82 6.34
C PRO A 38 2.37 -13.16 5.72
N SER A 39 1.74 -14.03 6.53
CA SER A 39 1.28 -15.34 6.07
C SER A 39 0.24 -15.21 4.95
N PRO A 40 0.00 -16.27 4.15
CA PRO A 40 -1.04 -16.25 3.13
C PRO A 40 -2.42 -15.82 3.67
N ALA A 41 -2.78 -16.26 4.88
CA ALA A 41 -4.03 -15.86 5.53
C ALA A 41 -4.07 -14.35 5.85
N VAL A 42 -2.97 -13.79 6.37
CA VAL A 42 -2.88 -12.34 6.64
C VAL A 42 -2.98 -11.55 5.35
N MET A 43 -2.30 -12.00 4.30
CA MET A 43 -2.33 -11.33 3.00
C MET A 43 -3.71 -11.37 2.35
N GLU A 44 -4.48 -12.45 2.52
CA GLU A 44 -5.87 -12.52 2.08
C GLU A 44 -6.77 -11.54 2.87
N HIS A 45 -6.58 -11.44 4.19
CA HIS A 45 -7.29 -10.44 4.99
C HIS A 45 -6.97 -9.01 4.57
N LEU A 46 -5.70 -8.71 4.25
CA LEU A 46 -5.31 -7.39 3.72
C LEU A 46 -5.99 -7.09 2.39
N ARG A 47 -6.14 -8.12 1.53
CA ARG A 47 -6.83 -7.99 0.26
C ARG A 47 -8.32 -7.68 0.43
N GLU A 48 -9.03 -8.46 1.24
CA GLU A 48 -10.44 -8.20 1.51
C GLU A 48 -10.63 -6.84 2.20
N GLY A 49 -9.72 -6.46 3.09
CA GLY A 49 -9.69 -5.13 3.70
C GLY A 49 -9.56 -4.01 2.68
N ARG A 50 -8.66 -4.16 1.69
CA ARG A 50 -8.52 -3.22 0.57
C ARG A 50 -9.81 -3.11 -0.26
N ILE A 51 -10.42 -4.23 -0.61
CA ILE A 51 -11.67 -4.26 -1.39
C ILE A 51 -12.77 -3.54 -0.60
N ALA A 52 -12.99 -3.91 0.66
CA ALA A 52 -13.99 -3.30 1.51
C ALA A 52 -13.75 -1.79 1.72
N PHE A 53 -12.48 -1.37 1.86
CA PHE A 53 -12.12 0.04 1.99
C PHE A 53 -12.52 0.85 0.76
N ILE A 54 -12.20 0.37 -0.45
CA ILE A 54 -12.55 1.07 -1.70
C ILE A 54 -14.08 1.15 -1.83
N GLU A 55 -14.79 0.04 -1.63
CA GLU A 55 -16.25 -0.01 -1.70
C GLU A 55 -16.92 1.00 -0.76
N LYS A 56 -16.48 1.02 0.50
CA LYS A 56 -17.02 1.94 1.50
C LYS A 56 -16.70 3.40 1.20
N SER A 57 -15.50 3.67 0.67
CA SER A 57 -15.09 5.03 0.28
C SER A 57 -15.95 5.59 -0.84
N LEU A 58 -16.38 4.74 -1.79
CA LEU A 58 -17.18 5.17 -2.94
C LEU A 58 -18.64 5.48 -2.62
N ALA A 59 -19.16 4.96 -1.50
CA ALA A 59 -20.57 5.06 -1.13
C ALA A 59 -21.51 4.71 -2.30
N LEU A 60 -21.30 3.53 -2.89
CA LEU A 60 -21.98 3.09 -4.10
C LEU A 60 -23.50 2.99 -3.92
N THR A 61 -24.24 3.31 -4.98
CA THR A 61 -25.68 3.07 -5.05
C THR A 61 -25.96 1.59 -5.38
N PRO A 62 -27.18 1.08 -5.13
CA PRO A 62 -27.55 -0.29 -5.51
C PRO A 62 -27.38 -0.58 -7.01
N GLU A 63 -27.53 0.43 -7.86
CA GLU A 63 -27.35 0.32 -9.32
C GLU A 63 -25.88 0.20 -9.73
N GLN A 64 -24.96 0.76 -8.93
CA GLN A 64 -23.52 0.72 -9.17
C GLN A 64 -22.87 -0.56 -8.64
N GLN A 65 -23.46 -1.18 -7.62
CA GLN A 65 -22.93 -2.37 -6.93
C GLN A 65 -22.55 -3.54 -7.87
N PRO A 66 -23.33 -3.88 -8.92
CA PRO A 66 -22.96 -4.96 -9.84
C PRO A 66 -21.68 -4.69 -10.65
N TYR A 67 -21.38 -3.42 -10.95
CA TYR A 67 -20.13 -3.05 -11.63
C TYR A 67 -18.94 -3.18 -10.69
N TRP A 68 -19.11 -2.76 -9.44
CA TRP A 68 -18.09 -2.93 -8.41
C TRP A 68 -17.78 -4.41 -8.15
N GLN A 69 -18.79 -5.28 -8.09
CA GLN A 69 -18.53 -6.70 -7.80
C GLN A 69 -17.61 -7.35 -8.84
N LYS A 70 -17.76 -7.01 -10.13
CA LYS A 70 -16.86 -7.48 -11.19
C LYS A 70 -15.41 -7.03 -10.97
N VAL A 71 -15.22 -5.80 -10.50
CA VAL A 71 -13.91 -5.25 -10.14
C VAL A 71 -13.35 -5.96 -8.90
N ALA A 72 -14.16 -6.14 -7.86
CA ALA A 72 -13.78 -6.80 -6.62
C ALA A 72 -13.34 -8.26 -6.86
N ASP A 73 -14.06 -9.00 -7.70
CA ASP A 73 -13.70 -10.39 -8.03
C ASP A 73 -12.36 -10.47 -8.78
N LEU A 74 -12.06 -9.50 -9.65
CA LEU A 74 -10.75 -9.41 -10.28
C LEU A 74 -9.65 -9.07 -9.28
N LEU A 75 -9.91 -8.17 -8.32
CA LEU A 75 -8.99 -7.85 -7.23
C LEU A 75 -8.71 -9.07 -6.33
N ARG A 76 -9.69 -9.95 -6.11
CA ARG A 76 -9.52 -11.26 -5.44
C ARG A 76 -8.62 -12.20 -6.22
N SER A 77 -8.82 -12.26 -7.52
CA SER A 77 -8.09 -13.16 -8.41
C SER A 77 -6.65 -12.73 -8.71
N GLU A 78 -6.26 -11.48 -8.40
CA GLU A 78 -4.90 -11.00 -8.65
C GLU A 78 -3.89 -11.86 -7.87
N PRO A 79 -2.89 -12.47 -8.54
CA PRO A 79 -1.94 -13.35 -7.88
C PRO A 79 -1.25 -12.59 -6.75
N MET A 80 -1.28 -13.18 -5.56
CA MET A 80 -0.47 -12.69 -4.45
C MET A 80 0.98 -12.72 -4.88
N ARG A 81 1.78 -11.77 -4.39
CA ARG A 81 3.22 -11.72 -4.66
C ARG A 81 3.76 -13.14 -4.52
N PRO A 82 4.40 -13.70 -5.57
CA PRO A 82 4.84 -15.08 -5.53
C PRO A 82 5.68 -15.26 -4.26
N GLU A 83 5.34 -16.29 -3.48
CA GLU A 83 6.21 -16.79 -2.42
C GLU A 83 7.62 -16.82 -3.03
N ARG A 84 8.55 -16.05 -2.45
CA ARG A 84 9.94 -16.12 -2.91
C ARG A 84 10.29 -17.60 -2.86
N PRO A 85 10.78 -18.21 -3.95
CA PRO A 85 11.10 -19.63 -3.92
C PRO A 85 11.97 -19.85 -2.69
N ALA A 86 11.49 -20.66 -1.75
CA ALA A 86 12.26 -21.01 -0.58
C ALA A 86 13.55 -21.61 -1.13
N PHE A 87 14.67 -20.89 -0.97
CA PHE A 87 15.97 -21.36 -1.41
C PHE A 87 16.22 -22.67 -0.68
N LYS A 88 15.97 -23.80 -1.35
CA LYS A 88 16.21 -25.10 -0.77
C LYS A 88 17.72 -25.24 -0.70
N ASN A 89 18.24 -25.37 0.52
CA ASN A 89 19.63 -25.74 0.78
C ASN A 89 20.70 -24.77 0.25
N GLY A 90 20.38 -23.48 0.04
CA GLY A 90 21.35 -22.47 -0.38
C GLY A 90 21.70 -22.50 -1.88
N GLU A 91 21.01 -23.32 -2.68
CA GLU A 91 21.15 -23.28 -4.13
C GLU A 91 20.29 -22.14 -4.71
N HIS A 92 20.96 -21.24 -5.44
CA HIS A 92 20.30 -20.21 -6.21
C HIS A 92 20.02 -20.74 -7.63
N PRO A 93 18.81 -20.58 -8.17
CA PRO A 93 18.56 -20.87 -9.58
C PRO A 93 19.47 -20.01 -10.46
N GLU A 94 19.79 -20.51 -11.66
CA GLU A 94 20.56 -19.77 -12.66
C GLU A 94 19.92 -18.40 -12.94
N LEU A 95 20.76 -17.38 -13.20
CA LEU A 95 20.29 -16.02 -13.45
C LEU A 95 19.27 -15.96 -14.61
N SER A 96 19.46 -16.79 -15.65
CA SER A 96 18.55 -16.90 -16.79
C SER A 96 17.15 -17.36 -16.36
N THR A 97 17.05 -18.35 -15.47
CA THR A 97 15.77 -18.82 -14.90
C THR A 97 15.12 -17.74 -14.06
N MET A 98 15.88 -17.08 -13.18
CA MET A 98 15.36 -15.98 -12.35
C MET A 98 14.76 -14.84 -13.19
N LEU A 99 15.44 -14.46 -14.28
CA LEU A 99 14.96 -13.43 -15.20
C LEU A 99 13.74 -13.89 -15.99
N ALA A 100 13.69 -15.17 -16.40
CA ALA A 100 12.53 -15.74 -17.07
C ALA A 100 11.28 -15.72 -16.17
N ASP A 101 11.40 -16.21 -14.92
CA ASP A 101 10.31 -16.20 -13.94
C ASP A 101 9.82 -14.77 -13.68
N ARG A 102 10.76 -13.82 -13.46
CA ARG A 102 10.43 -12.41 -13.28
C ARG A 102 9.66 -11.85 -14.48
N SER A 103 10.09 -12.16 -15.70
CA SER A 103 9.43 -11.71 -16.93
C SER A 103 8.00 -12.27 -17.03
N GLN A 104 7.81 -13.56 -16.74
CA GLN A 104 6.49 -14.20 -16.72
C GLN A 104 5.56 -13.55 -15.67
N HIS A 105 6.07 -13.27 -14.47
CA HIS A 105 5.30 -12.57 -13.45
C HIS A 105 4.90 -11.15 -13.87
N MET A 106 5.81 -10.40 -14.52
CA MET A 106 5.49 -9.08 -15.05
C MET A 106 4.42 -9.14 -16.14
N ALA A 107 4.51 -10.11 -17.05
CA ALA A 107 3.51 -10.32 -18.10
C ALA A 107 2.13 -10.67 -17.52
N ALA A 108 2.08 -11.57 -16.52
CA ALA A 108 0.84 -11.93 -15.83
C ALA A 108 0.22 -10.72 -15.10
N ARG A 109 1.05 -9.90 -14.44
CA ARG A 109 0.60 -8.67 -13.77
C ARG A 109 0.03 -7.66 -14.77
N ALA A 110 0.71 -7.44 -15.90
CA ALA A 110 0.23 -6.54 -16.95
C ALA A 110 -1.13 -7.00 -17.51
N ALA A 111 -1.29 -8.30 -17.76
CA ALA A 111 -2.57 -8.86 -18.21
C ALA A 111 -3.69 -8.70 -17.19
N ALA A 112 -3.40 -8.87 -15.90
CA ALA A 112 -4.36 -8.63 -14.82
C ALA A 112 -4.78 -7.15 -14.75
N GLN A 113 -3.82 -6.22 -14.85
CA GLN A 113 -4.10 -4.78 -14.87
C GLN A 113 -4.96 -4.37 -16.07
N ALA A 114 -4.70 -4.93 -17.26
CA ALA A 114 -5.52 -4.68 -18.45
C ALA A 114 -6.97 -5.13 -18.25
N LYS A 115 -7.19 -6.34 -17.70
CA LYS A 115 -8.55 -6.84 -17.38
C LYS A 115 -9.26 -5.94 -16.38
N LEU A 116 -8.53 -5.45 -15.38
CA LEU A 116 -9.09 -4.58 -14.36
C LEU A 116 -9.47 -3.21 -14.91
N ALA A 117 -8.64 -2.64 -15.80
CA ALA A 117 -8.96 -1.40 -16.50
C ALA A 117 -10.23 -1.54 -17.34
N GLU A 118 -10.42 -2.65 -18.05
CA GLU A 118 -11.65 -2.92 -18.80
C GLU A 118 -12.88 -3.06 -17.88
N ALA A 119 -12.74 -3.72 -16.72
CA ALA A 119 -13.82 -3.88 -15.76
C ALA A 119 -14.20 -2.57 -15.04
N LEU A 120 -13.25 -1.63 -14.90
CA LEU A 120 -13.49 -0.32 -14.30
C LEU A 120 -14.32 0.60 -15.20
N LYS A 121 -14.24 0.49 -16.53
CA LYS A 121 -14.99 1.34 -17.48
C LYS A 121 -16.48 1.49 -17.16
N PRO A 122 -17.28 0.41 -17.00
CA PRO A 122 -18.70 0.55 -16.69
C PRO A 122 -18.95 1.10 -15.28
N LEU A 123 -18.08 0.80 -14.30
CA LEU A 123 -18.17 1.41 -12.98
C LEU A 123 -17.95 2.92 -13.10
N GLU A 124 -16.83 3.36 -13.67
CA GLU A 124 -16.50 4.77 -13.87
C GLU A 124 -17.57 5.51 -14.67
N ALA A 125 -18.16 4.90 -15.70
CA ALA A 125 -19.25 5.51 -16.45
C ALA A 125 -20.49 5.82 -15.58
N SER A 126 -20.71 5.02 -14.53
CA SER A 126 -21.83 5.19 -13.58
C SER A 126 -21.53 6.11 -12.39
N LEU A 127 -20.26 6.48 -12.16
CA LEU A 127 -19.83 7.27 -11.01
C LEU A 127 -19.96 8.78 -11.24
N SER A 128 -20.27 9.52 -10.17
CA SER A 128 -20.16 10.99 -10.14
C SER A 128 -18.69 11.43 -10.27
N PRO A 129 -18.42 12.71 -10.62
CA PRO A 129 -17.06 13.25 -10.62
C PRO A 129 -16.32 13.04 -9.29
N GLU A 130 -16.97 13.30 -8.16
CA GLU A 130 -16.42 13.17 -6.81
C GLU A 130 -16.11 11.70 -6.48
N GLN A 131 -16.98 10.78 -6.90
CA GLN A 131 -16.76 9.34 -6.74
C GLN A 131 -15.58 8.86 -7.59
N LYS A 132 -15.36 9.41 -8.79
CA LYS A 132 -14.19 9.08 -9.63
C LYS A 132 -12.88 9.54 -8.99
N ASP A 133 -12.86 10.73 -8.40
CA ASP A 133 -11.69 11.21 -7.67
C ASP A 133 -11.42 10.36 -6.42
N THR A 134 -12.48 9.97 -5.71
CA THR A 134 -12.40 9.04 -4.59
C THR A 134 -11.89 7.67 -5.02
N LEU A 135 -12.37 7.14 -6.15
CA LEU A 135 -11.90 5.89 -6.73
C LEU A 135 -10.41 5.96 -7.00
N ARG A 136 -9.94 7.02 -7.67
CA ARG A 136 -8.51 7.22 -7.96
C ARG A 136 -7.70 7.22 -6.68
N ALA A 137 -8.08 8.03 -5.68
CA ALA A 137 -7.35 8.11 -4.42
C ALA A 137 -7.35 6.77 -3.66
N ALA A 138 -8.52 6.18 -3.46
CA ALA A 138 -8.67 4.94 -2.68
C ALA A 138 -7.95 3.76 -3.34
N PHE A 139 -7.99 3.67 -4.67
CA PHE A 139 -7.42 2.54 -5.41
C PHE A 139 -5.89 2.46 -5.31
N PHE A 140 -5.20 3.62 -5.33
CA PHE A 140 -3.74 3.69 -5.24
C PHE A 140 -3.21 3.74 -3.80
N VAL A 141 -3.86 4.47 -2.89
CA VAL A 141 -3.45 4.56 -1.47
C VAL A 141 -3.52 3.19 -0.79
N SER A 142 -4.49 2.37 -1.16
CA SER A 142 -4.71 1.06 -0.54
C SER A 142 -3.87 -0.08 -1.14
N SER A 143 -3.06 0.17 -2.18
CA SER A 143 -2.30 -0.90 -2.83
C SER A 143 -1.07 -1.29 -2.01
N PRO A 144 -0.97 -2.55 -1.53
CA PRO A 144 0.21 -3.02 -0.80
C PRO A 144 1.42 -3.07 -1.74
N GLY A 145 2.34 -2.12 -1.56
CA GLY A 145 3.49 -1.92 -2.44
C GLY A 145 3.31 -0.85 -3.51
N GLY A 146 2.31 0.02 -3.38
CA GLY A 146 2.28 1.28 -4.11
C GLY A 146 3.64 1.98 -3.98
N GLU A 147 4.13 2.52 -5.10
CA GLU A 147 5.28 3.40 -5.11
C GLU A 147 5.12 4.37 -3.94
N HIS A 148 6.02 4.26 -2.96
CA HIS A 148 6.26 5.39 -2.10
C HIS A 148 6.74 6.46 -3.09
N GLY A 149 5.84 7.37 -3.49
CA GLY A 149 6.24 8.57 -4.22
C GLY A 149 7.44 9.15 -3.47
N PRO A 150 8.44 9.72 -4.18
CA PRO A 150 9.73 10.05 -3.59
C PRO A 150 9.48 10.79 -2.28
N GLY A 151 9.68 10.09 -1.16
CA GLY A 151 9.68 10.73 0.13
C GLY A 151 10.76 11.82 0.05
N PRO A 152 10.62 12.93 0.80
CA PRO A 152 11.74 13.83 0.94
C PRO A 152 12.95 12.96 1.29
N GLY A 153 13.92 12.89 0.39
CA GLY A 153 15.14 12.13 0.62
C GLY A 153 15.72 12.56 1.95
N PRO A 154 16.49 11.70 2.65
CA PRO A 154 17.17 12.12 3.86
C PRO A 154 17.87 13.44 3.53
N GLY A 155 17.41 14.52 4.16
CA GLY A 155 17.98 15.84 3.97
C GLY A 155 19.48 15.77 4.22
N PRO A 156 20.27 16.73 3.69
CA PRO A 156 21.71 16.72 3.86
C PRO A 156 22.04 16.51 5.35
N MET A 157 22.75 15.41 5.63
CA MET A 157 23.21 15.08 6.97
C MET A 157 24.06 16.26 7.46
N PRO A 158 23.71 16.90 8.60
CA PRO A 158 24.54 17.94 9.17
C PRO A 158 25.92 17.35 9.49
N GLY A 159 26.96 17.78 8.77
CA GLY A 159 28.35 17.48 9.12
C GLY A 159 29.15 16.62 8.15
N MET A 160 28.77 16.46 6.88
CA MET A 160 29.77 16.02 5.90
C MET A 160 30.71 17.18 5.54
N PRO A 161 32.04 17.02 5.68
CA PRO A 161 32.97 18.01 5.17
C PRO A 161 32.85 18.08 3.65
N GLU A 162 32.72 19.30 3.14
CA GLU A 162 32.86 19.61 1.72
C GLU A 162 34.27 19.17 1.29
N HIS A 163 34.35 18.08 0.52
CA HIS A 163 35.57 17.78 -0.21
C HIS A 163 35.64 18.75 -1.39
N GLY A 164 36.54 19.73 -1.27
CA GLY A 164 36.96 20.59 -2.37
C GLY A 164 37.75 19.85 -3.44
#